data_AF-D6TXJ0-F1
#
_entry.id   AF-D6TXJ0-F1
#
_cell.length_a   1.000
_cell.length_b   1.000
_cell.length_c   1.000
_cell.angle_alpha   90.00
_cell.angle_beta   90.00
_cell.angle_gamma   90.00
#
_symmetry.space_group_name_H-M   'P 1'
#
loop_
_entity.id
_entity.type
_entity.pdbx_description
1 polymer ?
#
loop_
_entity_poly.entity_id
_entity_poly.type
_entity_poly.pdbx_seq_one_letter_code
_entity_poly.pdbx_strand_id
1 'polypeptide(L)' 'MRRTNIYLNERQHEKLHEQAEKEGVPVAELVRRAVDAFLMWYDPSYQPTPPNPPQTRKSHSSPG' A
#
# COMPACT_ATOMS: atom_id res chain seq x y z
N MET A 1 1.39 -1.67 -9.48
CA MET A 1 0.19 -1.44 -8.65
C MET A 1 -0.80 -0.55 -9.39
N ARG A 2 -2.10 -0.73 -9.16
CA ARG A 2 -3.17 0.16 -9.67
C ARG A 2 -3.70 1.02 -8.53
N ARG A 3 -4.00 2.29 -8.81
CA ARG A 3 -4.61 3.21 -7.83
C ARG A 3 -6.12 2.96 -7.79
N THR A 4 -6.65 2.84 -6.59
CA THR A 4 -8.09 2.67 -6.34
C THR A 4 -8.48 3.59 -5.20
N ASN A 5 -9.54 4.37 -5.40
CA ASN A 5 -10.12 5.17 -4.33
C ASN A 5 -11.03 4.27 -3.49
N ILE A 6 -10.88 4.31 -2.18
CA ILE A 6 -11.73 3.58 -1.24
C ILE A 6 -12.35 4.57 -0.26
N TYR A 7 -13.58 4.29 0.14
CA TYR A 7 -14.27 5.07 1.15
C TYR A 7 -14.05 4.42 2.51
N LEU A 8 -13.63 5.23 3.47
CA LEU A 8 -13.45 4.86 4.86
C LEU A 8 -14.26 5.84 5.69
N ASN A 9 -14.84 5.37 6.79
CA ASN A 9 -15.37 6.29 7.77
C ASN A 9 -14.23 6.99 8.53
N GLU A 10 -14.56 8.08 9.21
CA GLU A 10 -13.58 8.94 9.90
C GLU A 10 -12.74 8.16 10.92
N ARG A 11 -13.39 7.33 11.74
CA ARG A 11 -12.71 6.50 12.75
C ARG A 11 -11.74 5.48 12.13
N GLN A 12 -12.09 4.87 11.00
CA GLN A 12 -11.21 3.95 10.27
C GLN A 12 -9.99 4.70 9.72
N HIS A 13 -10.21 5.87 9.13
CA HIS A 13 -9.15 6.70 8.58
C HIS A 13 -8.16 7.15 9.67
N GLU A 14 -8.67 7.65 10.80
CA GLU A 14 -7.84 8.06 11.95
C GLU A 14 -6.98 6.91 12.48
N LYS A 15 -7.58 5.73 12.70
CA LYS A 15 -6.84 4.56 13.22
C LYS A 15 -5.77 4.06 12.25
N LEU A 16 -6.05 4.09 10.95
CA LEU A 16 -5.05 3.76 9.95
C LEU A 16 -3.94 4.80 9.90
N HIS A 17 -4.25 6.08 10.05
CA HIS A 17 -3.26 7.15 10.08
C HIS A 17 -2.33 7.04 11.28
N GLU A 18 -2.87 6.89 12.50
CA GLU A 18 -2.10 6.68 13.74
C GLU A 18 -1.12 5.49 13.59
N GLN A 19 -1.59 4.38 13.04
CA GLN A 19 -0.77 3.19 12.85
C GLN A 19 0.31 3.40 11.78
N ALA A 20 -0.04 4.09 10.69
CA ALA A 20 0.87 4.38 9.59
C ALA A 20 2.04 5.25 10.06
N GLU A 21 1.76 6.28 10.87
CA GLU A 21 2.78 7.13 11.49
C GLU A 21 3.69 6.34 12.42
N LYS A 22 3.12 5.49 13.27
CA LYS A 22 3.87 4.65 14.20
C LYS A 22 4.84 3.69 13.49
N GLU A 23 4.43 3.14 12.35
CA GLU A 23 5.24 2.22 11.55
C GLU A 23 6.15 2.92 10.52
N GLY A 24 5.97 4.23 10.30
CA GLY A 24 6.71 4.97 9.26
C GLY A 24 6.36 4.52 7.84
N VAL A 25 5.14 4.04 7.61
CA VAL A 25 4.67 3.57 6.30
C VAL A 25 3.46 4.37 5.82
N PRO A 26 3.16 4.43 4.51
CA PRO A 26 1.93 5.06 4.03
C PRO A 26 0.67 4.30 4.46
N VAL A 27 -0.45 5.00 4.66
CA VAL A 27 -1.77 4.37 4.92
C VAL A 27 -2.13 3.31 3.86
N ALA A 28 -1.79 3.57 2.59
CA ALA A 28 -2.01 2.63 1.50
C ALA A 28 -1.29 1.29 1.71
N GLU A 29 -0.14 1.28 2.39
CA GLU A 29 0.60 0.06 2.71
C GLU A 29 -0.11 -0.76 3.78
N LEU A 30 -0.72 -0.12 4.79
CA LEU A 30 -1.55 -0.81 5.78
C LEU A 30 -2.80 -1.42 5.14
N VAL A 31 -3.49 -0.65 4.28
CA VAL A 31 -4.66 -1.12 3.55
C VAL A 31 -4.29 -2.30 2.66
N ARG A 32 -3.17 -2.23 1.93
CA ARG A 32 -2.68 -3.34 1.11
C ARG A 32 -2.45 -4.60 1.95
N ARG A 33 -1.73 -4.49 3.06
CA ARG A 33 -1.47 -5.63 3.97
C ARG A 33 -2.75 -6.24 4.52
N ALA A 34 -3.74 -5.42 4.87
CA ALA A 34 -5.04 -5.89 5.34
C ALA A 34 -5.81 -6.64 4.24
N VAL A 35 -5.80 -6.12 3.01
CA VAL A 35 -6.40 -6.79 1.85
C VAL A 35 -5.68 -8.10 1.53
N ASP A 36 -4.34 -8.11 1.57
CA ASP A 36 -3.55 -9.33 1.37
C ASP A 36 -3.89 -10.40 2.42
N ALA A 37 -3.94 -10.02 3.70
CA ALA A 37 -4.30 -10.92 4.78
C ALA A 37 -5.73 -11.49 4.62
N PHE A 38 -6.68 -10.64 4.23
CA PHE A 38 -8.04 -11.08 3.93
C PHE A 38 -8.09 -12.08 2.77
N LEU A 39 -7.38 -11.79 1.67
CA LEU A 39 -7.37 -12.66 0.49
C LEU A 39 -6.65 -13.99 0.75
N MET A 40 -5.55 -13.99 1.50
CA MET A 40 -4.89 -15.23 1.92
C MET A 40 -5.79 -16.12 2.79
N TRP A 41 -6.61 -15.50 3.64
CA TRP A 41 -7.58 -16.24 4.46
C TRP A 41 -8.76 -16.77 3.64
N TYR A 42 -9.25 -15.97 2.68
CA TYR A 42 -10.42 -16.29 1.86
C TYR A 42 -10.10 -17.29 0.73
N ASP A 43 -8.94 -17.13 0.08
CA ASP A 43 -8.48 -17.93 -1.05
C ASP A 43 -7.07 -18.46 -0.78
N PRO A 44 -6.92 -19.75 -0.41
CA PRO A 44 -5.62 -20.37 -0.13
C PRO A 44 -4.66 -20.38 -1.34
N SER A 45 -5.15 -20.15 -2.56
CA SER A 45 -4.32 -20.06 -3.76
C SER A 45 -3.75 -18.66 -3.99
N TYR A 46 -4.26 -17.64 -3.29
CA TYR A 46 -3.77 -16.28 -3.38
C TYR A 46 -2.36 -16.15 -2.78
N GLN A 47 -1.45 -15.61 -3.58
CA GLN A 47 -0.09 -15.26 -3.13
C GLN A 47 0.12 -13.75 -3.29
N PRO A 48 0.36 -13.00 -2.19
CA PRO A 48 0.57 -11.56 -2.29
C PRO A 48 1.85 -11.25 -3.06
N THR A 49 1.74 -10.45 -4.10
CA THR A 49 2.91 -9.96 -4.83
C THR A 49 3.59 -8.84 -4.03
N PRO A 50 4.92 -8.90 -3.79
CA PRO A 50 5.62 -7.82 -3.12
C PRO A 50 5.50 -6.51 -3.92
N PRO A 51 5.48 -5.35 -3.26
CA PRO A 51 5.53 -4.08 -3.96
C PRO A 51 6.77 -4.04 -4.84
N ASN A 52 6.60 -3.71 -6.12
CA ASN A 52 7.74 -3.42 -6.99
C ASN A 52 8.62 -2.37 -6.29
N PRO A 53 9.95 -2.54 -6.26
CA PRO A 53 10.82 -1.52 -5.71
C PRO A 53 10.50 -0.19 -6.41
N PRO A 54 10.55 0.94 -5.67
CA PRO A 54 10.29 2.24 -6.27
C PRO A 54 11.19 2.36 -7.50
N GLN A 55 10.58 2.54 -8.67
CA GLN A 55 11.33 2.94 -9.85
C GLN A 55 12.00 4.24 -9.47
N THR A 56 13.29 4.17 -9.13
CA THR A 56 14.12 5.36 -9.02
C THR A 56 13.91 6.09 -10.32
N ARG A 57 13.33 7.29 -10.20
CA ARG A 57 13.11 8.18 -11.33
C ARG A 57 14.47 8.26 -12.01
N LYS A 58 14.62 7.64 -13.18
CA LYS A 58 15.84 7.79 -13.98
C LYS A 58 15.95 9.29 -14.21
N SER A 59 16.85 9.94 -13.47
CA SER A 59 17.20 11.33 -13.71
C SER A 59 17.64 11.36 -15.16
N HIS A 60 16.81 11.93 -16.02
CA HIS A 60 17.20 12.29 -17.36
C HIS A 60 18.29 13.36 -17.19
N SER A 61 19.54 12.92 -17.15
CA SER A 61 20.67 13.77 -17.50
C SER A 61 20.48 14.09 -18.98
N SER A 62 19.95 15.28 -19.28
CA SER A 62 20.06 15.85 -20.62
C SER A 62 21.52 16.25 -20.84
N PRO A 63 22.20 15.77 -21.88
CA PRO A 63 23.45 16.36 -22.35
C PRO A 63 23.18 17.33 -23.50
N GLY A 64 23.82 18.50 -23.47
CA GLY A 64 23.99 19.40 -24.62
C GLY A 64 22.98 20.53 -24.69
#